data_AF-A0A851HT81-F1
#
_entry.id   AF-A0A851HT81-F1
#
_cell.length_a   1.000
_cell.length_b   1.000
_cell.length_c   1.000
_cell.angle_alpha   90.00
_cell.angle_beta   90.00
_cell.angle_gamma   90.00
#
_symmetry.space_group_name_H-M   'P 1'
#
loop_
_entity.id
_entity.type
_entity.pdbx_description
1 polymer ?
#
loop_
_entity_poly.entity_id
_entity_poly.type
_entity_poly.pdbx_seq_one_letter_code
_entity_poly.pdbx_strand_id
1 'polypeptide(L)'
;MRAKKERSKLLRSWVDRSKPSQGQWIVEYLSKKNDKSPLADYLMGRESLVEAQYSSAVSGTKQALEQMVLDKIMDDHSSHLIQNDLSSQKLMRSMRGAWQQKKYREKNGKQVNIMLPNSLVSEVDKVARDRDQSMAYTLEQMIAEAADTFQAGSRRLAKRVAALEKRLEDAKDNSLAIESALGQWVDVLLKAVARETVARCEYEAIGDDGEKPDDDLFNHLLEMKIADLEAEVPALRPRRSQFKRVKDYFSESVKG
;
A
#
# COMPACT_ATOMS: atom_id res chain seq x y z
N MET A 1 -53.26 0.95 38.31
CA MET A 1 -53.39 0.15 37.07
C MET A 1 -53.13 0.93 35.78
N ARG A 2 -53.58 2.20 35.61
CA ARG A 2 -53.36 2.99 34.38
C ARG A 2 -51.89 3.10 33.93
N ALA A 3 -50.97 3.42 34.85
CA ALA A 3 -49.54 3.57 34.53
C ALA A 3 -48.86 2.29 33.98
N LYS A 4 -49.27 1.10 34.45
CA LYS A 4 -48.75 -0.18 33.93
C LYS A 4 -49.22 -0.43 32.49
N LYS A 5 -50.49 -0.09 32.19
CA LYS A 5 -51.09 -0.23 30.86
C LYS A 5 -50.47 0.71 29.83
N GLU A 6 -50.13 1.93 30.22
CA GLU A 6 -49.40 2.87 29.34
C GLU A 6 -47.97 2.40 29.06
N ARG A 7 -47.27 1.88 30.08
CA ARG A 7 -45.92 1.35 29.90
C ARG A 7 -45.86 0.18 28.92
N SER A 8 -46.81 -0.75 28.97
CA SER A 8 -46.83 -1.88 28.03
C SER A 8 -47.21 -1.47 26.60
N LYS A 9 -48.03 -0.42 26.43
CA LYS A 9 -48.28 0.19 25.12
C LYS A 9 -47.00 0.82 24.55
N LEU A 10 -46.27 1.60 25.34
CA LEU A 10 -45.00 2.22 24.93
C LEU A 10 -43.91 1.19 24.58
N LEU A 11 -43.92 0.03 25.24
CA LEU A 11 -42.97 -1.05 24.94
C LEU A 11 -43.31 -1.81 23.66
N ARG A 12 -44.53 -1.67 23.13
CA ARG A 12 -44.98 -2.34 21.89
C ARG A 12 -45.10 -1.42 20.70
N SER A 13 -45.11 -0.10 20.89
CA SER A 13 -45.28 0.89 19.83
C SER A 13 -44.20 0.85 18.73
N TRP A 14 -43.08 0.15 18.93
CA TRP A 14 -42.05 -0.04 17.91
C TRP A 14 -42.36 -1.20 16.95
N VAL A 15 -43.37 -2.03 17.25
CA VAL A 15 -43.79 -3.18 16.43
C VAL A 15 -44.81 -2.72 15.40
N ASP A 16 -44.49 -2.91 14.12
CA ASP A 16 -45.31 -2.49 13.01
C ASP A 16 -45.87 -3.73 12.28
N ARG A 17 -47.17 -3.98 12.45
CA ARG A 17 -47.88 -5.09 11.80
C ARG A 17 -47.84 -5.03 10.27
N SER A 18 -47.62 -3.84 9.69
CA SER A 18 -47.54 -3.69 8.23
C SER A 18 -46.18 -4.13 7.64
N LYS A 19 -45.19 -4.44 8.50
CA LYS A 19 -43.82 -4.78 8.09
C LYS A 19 -43.54 -6.26 8.33
N PRO A 20 -43.78 -7.16 7.35
CA PRO A 20 -43.55 -8.60 7.54
C PRO A 20 -42.09 -8.93 7.86
N SER A 21 -41.14 -8.16 7.33
CA SER A 21 -39.71 -8.29 7.66
C SER A 21 -39.38 -8.07 9.14
N GLN A 22 -40.24 -7.36 9.89
CA GLN A 22 -40.11 -7.22 11.33
C GLN A 22 -40.55 -8.49 12.06
N GLY A 23 -41.62 -9.15 11.58
CA GLY A 23 -42.06 -10.45 12.09
C GLY A 23 -40.98 -11.51 11.91
N GLN A 24 -40.42 -11.62 10.69
CA GLN A 24 -39.27 -12.48 10.40
C GLN A 24 -38.11 -12.25 11.37
N TRP A 25 -37.72 -10.99 11.55
CA TRP A 25 -36.61 -10.65 12.43
C TRP A 25 -36.86 -11.02 13.89
N ILE A 26 -38.10 -10.84 14.40
CA ILE A 26 -38.45 -11.20 15.77
C ILE A 26 -38.33 -12.71 15.98
N VAL A 27 -38.87 -13.52 15.05
CA VAL A 27 -38.76 -14.99 15.10
C VAL A 27 -37.30 -15.44 15.13
N GLU A 28 -36.47 -14.89 14.23
CA GLU A 28 -35.04 -15.18 14.19
C GLU A 28 -34.31 -14.75 15.48
N TYR A 29 -34.66 -13.58 16.02
CA TYR A 29 -34.07 -13.04 17.24
C TYR A 29 -34.39 -13.93 18.45
N LEU A 30 -35.65 -14.32 18.62
CA LEU A 30 -36.10 -15.17 19.72
C LEU A 30 -35.47 -16.57 19.64
N SER A 31 -35.40 -17.13 18.43
CA SER A 31 -34.77 -18.44 18.18
C SER A 31 -33.28 -18.44 18.55
N LYS A 32 -32.55 -17.37 18.20
CA LYS A 32 -31.11 -17.24 18.52
C LYS A 32 -30.85 -16.95 19.99
N LYS A 33 -31.68 -16.13 20.62
CA LYS A 33 -31.48 -15.71 22.01
C LYS A 33 -31.81 -16.82 23.01
N ASN A 34 -32.71 -17.73 22.64
CA ASN A 34 -33.20 -18.83 23.49
C ASN A 34 -33.62 -18.35 24.88
N ASP A 35 -34.35 -17.23 24.91
CA ASP A 35 -34.87 -16.60 26.11
C ASP A 35 -35.98 -17.49 26.71
N LYS A 36 -36.01 -17.65 28.04
CA LYS A 36 -36.98 -18.48 28.78
C LYS A 36 -38.04 -17.63 29.50
N SER A 37 -38.24 -16.39 29.07
CA SER A 37 -39.29 -15.56 29.63
C SER A 37 -40.67 -16.07 29.18
N PRO A 38 -41.71 -15.92 30.01
CA PRO A 38 -43.08 -16.29 29.64
C PRO A 38 -43.53 -15.69 28.31
N LEU A 39 -43.09 -14.45 28.02
CA LEU A 39 -43.36 -13.83 26.72
C LEU A 39 -42.66 -14.56 25.56
N ALA A 40 -41.41 -14.99 25.71
CA ALA A 40 -40.72 -15.74 24.65
C ALA A 40 -41.42 -17.08 24.38
N ASP A 41 -41.81 -17.79 25.43
CA ASP A 41 -42.48 -19.09 25.30
C ASP A 41 -43.89 -18.94 24.69
N TYR A 42 -44.64 -17.90 25.09
CA TYR A 42 -45.92 -17.55 24.48
C TYR A 42 -45.78 -17.19 22.99
N LEU A 43 -44.84 -16.32 22.63
CA LEU A 43 -44.64 -15.88 21.24
C LEU A 43 -44.21 -17.03 20.33
N MET A 44 -43.31 -17.88 20.80
CA MET A 44 -42.79 -19.02 20.03
C MET A 44 -43.70 -20.27 20.09
N GLY A 45 -44.82 -20.19 20.80
CA GLY A 45 -45.81 -21.28 20.91
C GLY A 45 -45.30 -22.52 21.64
N ARG A 46 -44.40 -22.35 22.62
CA ARG A 46 -43.87 -23.45 23.43
C ARG A 46 -44.85 -23.94 24.51
N GLU A 47 -45.98 -23.26 24.69
CA GLU A 47 -46.93 -23.54 25.78
C GLU A 47 -48.18 -24.35 25.36
N SER A 48 -48.44 -24.64 24.08
CA SER A 48 -49.64 -25.45 23.74
C SER A 48 -49.45 -26.46 22.59
N LEU A 49 -49.91 -27.68 22.86
CA LEU A 49 -50.07 -28.79 21.90
C LEU A 49 -50.93 -28.42 20.67
N VAL A 50 -51.80 -27.42 20.80
CA VAL A 50 -52.71 -26.94 19.75
C VAL A 50 -51.98 -26.07 18.71
N GLU A 51 -51.02 -25.25 19.14
CA GLU A 51 -50.20 -24.43 18.23
C GLU A 51 -49.14 -25.24 17.49
N ALA A 52 -48.66 -26.34 18.09
CA ALA A 52 -47.82 -27.32 17.40
C ALA A 52 -48.60 -28.03 16.26
N GLN A 53 -49.87 -28.36 16.48
CA GLN A 53 -50.76 -28.91 15.44
C GLN A 53 -51.09 -27.90 14.33
N TYR A 54 -51.25 -26.61 14.68
CA TYR A 54 -51.48 -25.55 13.69
C TYR A 54 -50.21 -25.24 12.86
N SER A 55 -49.04 -25.23 13.50
CA SER A 55 -47.74 -25.05 12.83
C SER A 55 -47.42 -26.22 11.88
N SER A 56 -47.81 -27.45 12.26
CA SER A 56 -47.76 -28.65 11.41
C SER A 56 -48.69 -28.55 10.20
N ALA A 57 -49.92 -28.01 10.37
CA ALA A 57 -50.89 -27.85 9.28
C ALA A 57 -50.53 -26.71 8.31
N VAL A 58 -49.76 -25.71 8.75
CA VAL A 58 -49.37 -24.52 7.97
C VAL A 58 -47.88 -24.57 7.54
N SER A 59 -47.22 -25.73 7.68
CA SER A 59 -45.78 -25.95 7.43
C SER A 59 -45.30 -25.67 5.98
N GLY A 60 -46.12 -25.10 5.11
CA GLY A 60 -45.73 -24.59 3.79
C GLY A 60 -45.22 -23.14 3.77
N THR A 61 -45.53 -22.29 4.76
CA THR A 61 -45.25 -20.84 4.65
C THR A 61 -44.63 -20.25 5.91
N LYS A 62 -43.31 -20.01 5.89
CA LYS A 62 -42.57 -19.26 6.93
C LYS A 62 -43.25 -17.93 7.32
N GLN A 63 -43.95 -17.31 6.38
CA GLN A 63 -44.73 -16.08 6.57
C GLN A 63 -45.87 -16.22 7.62
N ALA A 64 -46.42 -17.40 7.83
CA ALA A 64 -47.52 -17.60 8.78
C ALA A 64 -47.06 -17.46 10.24
N LEU A 65 -45.88 -17.99 10.57
CA LEU A 65 -45.29 -17.86 11.91
C LEU A 65 -44.93 -16.40 12.22
N GLU A 66 -44.41 -15.69 11.23
CA GLU A 66 -44.02 -14.28 11.34
C GLU A 66 -45.23 -13.40 11.63
N GLN A 67 -46.34 -13.61 10.91
CA GLN A 67 -47.59 -12.89 11.12
C GLN A 67 -48.21 -13.23 12.48
N MET A 68 -48.23 -14.51 12.84
CA MET A 68 -48.73 -14.96 14.15
C MET A 68 -47.98 -14.31 15.30
N VAL A 69 -46.65 -14.20 15.23
CA VAL A 69 -45.84 -13.55 16.26
C VAL A 69 -46.18 -12.05 16.36
N LEU A 70 -46.34 -11.36 15.24
CA LEU A 70 -46.75 -9.94 15.23
C LEU A 70 -48.15 -9.75 15.86
N ASP A 71 -49.06 -10.69 15.60
CA ASP A 71 -50.41 -10.65 16.18
C ASP A 71 -50.38 -10.93 17.68
N LYS A 72 -49.65 -11.96 18.12
CA LYS A 72 -49.45 -12.31 19.53
C LYS A 72 -48.82 -11.18 20.32
N ILE A 73 -47.80 -10.48 19.81
CA ILE A 73 -47.19 -9.35 20.55
C ILE A 73 -48.22 -8.26 20.88
N MET A 74 -49.16 -8.05 19.96
CA MET A 74 -50.12 -6.95 20.01
C MET A 74 -51.40 -7.31 20.77
N ASP A 75 -51.57 -8.57 21.17
CA ASP A 75 -52.74 -9.02 21.92
C ASP A 75 -52.73 -8.59 23.41
N ASP A 76 -53.81 -8.94 24.10
CA ASP A 76 -53.99 -8.63 25.51
C ASP A 76 -53.16 -9.55 26.43
N HIS A 77 -52.82 -10.77 25.99
CA HIS A 77 -52.03 -11.70 26.79
C HIS A 77 -50.57 -11.25 26.91
N SER A 78 -49.92 -10.90 25.79
CA SER A 78 -48.62 -10.25 25.76
C SER A 78 -48.64 -8.93 26.54
N SER A 79 -49.75 -8.16 26.47
CA SER A 79 -49.90 -6.96 27.30
C SER A 79 -49.76 -7.29 28.79
N HIS A 80 -50.43 -8.34 29.23
CA HIS A 80 -50.45 -8.79 30.61
C HIS A 80 -49.08 -9.31 31.06
N LEU A 81 -48.42 -10.15 30.25
CA LEU A 81 -47.07 -10.65 30.51
C LEU A 81 -46.07 -9.50 30.65
N ILE A 82 -46.09 -8.52 29.73
CA ILE A 82 -45.21 -7.35 29.80
C ILE A 82 -45.49 -6.49 31.05
N GLN A 83 -46.74 -6.40 31.51
CA GLN A 83 -47.07 -5.58 32.69
C GLN A 83 -46.62 -6.23 34.00
N ASN A 84 -46.71 -7.56 34.08
CA ASN A 84 -46.63 -8.29 35.33
C ASN A 84 -45.32 -9.07 35.49
N ASP A 85 -44.62 -9.37 34.40
CA ASP A 85 -43.34 -10.09 34.43
C ASP A 85 -42.16 -9.21 33.99
N LEU A 86 -41.11 -9.21 34.82
CA LEU A 86 -39.93 -8.37 34.62
C LEU A 86 -39.00 -8.94 33.54
N SER A 87 -38.99 -10.26 33.35
CA SER A 87 -38.19 -10.91 32.30
C SER A 87 -38.73 -10.58 30.90
N SER A 88 -40.06 -10.58 30.74
CA SER A 88 -40.79 -10.16 29.55
C SER A 88 -40.55 -8.68 29.21
N GLN A 89 -40.49 -7.80 30.22
CA GLN A 89 -40.11 -6.39 30.01
C GLN A 89 -38.67 -6.23 29.49
N LYS A 90 -37.72 -6.97 30.08
CA LYS A 90 -36.32 -6.96 29.65
C LYS A 90 -36.20 -7.47 28.22
N LEU A 91 -36.92 -8.54 27.88
CA LEU A 91 -36.97 -9.07 26.52
C LEU A 91 -37.49 -8.02 25.53
N MET A 92 -38.62 -7.37 25.81
CA MET A 92 -39.16 -6.32 24.93
C MET A 92 -38.22 -5.14 24.71
N ARG A 93 -37.54 -4.66 25.78
CA ARG A 93 -36.53 -3.58 25.65
C ARG A 93 -35.34 -4.03 24.80
N SER A 94 -34.88 -5.25 25.01
CA SER A 94 -33.75 -5.83 24.29
C SER A 94 -34.09 -6.04 22.81
N MET A 95 -35.28 -6.53 22.49
CA MET A 95 -35.77 -6.63 21.10
C MET A 95 -35.86 -5.25 20.45
N ARG A 96 -36.46 -4.26 21.14
CA ARG A 96 -36.53 -2.89 20.61
C ARG A 96 -35.14 -2.31 20.30
N GLY A 97 -34.19 -2.43 21.22
CA GLY A 97 -32.82 -1.93 21.04
C GLY A 97 -32.10 -2.61 19.88
N ALA A 98 -32.20 -3.94 19.79
CA ALA A 98 -31.59 -4.70 18.70
C ALA A 98 -32.23 -4.39 17.33
N TRP A 99 -33.54 -4.18 17.28
CA TRP A 99 -34.23 -3.77 16.05
C TRP A 99 -33.83 -2.37 15.58
N GLN A 100 -33.75 -1.41 16.51
CA GLN A 100 -33.26 -0.06 16.20
C GLN A 100 -31.83 -0.10 15.69
N GLN A 101 -30.96 -0.92 16.30
CA GLN A 101 -29.59 -1.11 15.83
C GLN A 101 -29.53 -1.77 14.45
N LYS A 102 -30.38 -2.76 14.17
CA LYS A 102 -30.51 -3.36 12.82
C LYS A 102 -30.88 -2.30 11.78
N LYS A 103 -31.95 -1.53 12.03
CA LYS A 103 -32.38 -0.43 11.14
C LYS A 103 -31.29 0.62 10.94
N TYR A 104 -30.56 0.97 12.00
CA TYR A 104 -29.45 1.90 11.92
C TYR A 104 -28.34 1.38 11.00
N ARG A 105 -27.97 0.09 11.10
CA ARG A 105 -26.97 -0.54 10.23
C ARG A 105 -27.45 -0.67 8.79
N GLU A 106 -28.73 -0.93 8.56
CA GLU A 106 -29.30 -0.95 7.20
C GLU A 106 -29.26 0.43 6.55
N LYS A 107 -29.55 1.50 7.31
CA LYS A 107 -29.54 2.87 6.80
C LYS A 107 -28.12 3.41 6.57
N ASN A 108 -27.21 3.18 7.52
CA ASN A 108 -25.88 3.80 7.53
C ASN A 108 -24.79 2.88 6.99
N GLY A 109 -25.15 1.68 6.51
CA GLY A 109 -24.24 0.73 5.91
C GLY A 109 -23.37 -0.02 6.91
N LYS A 110 -22.34 -0.68 6.36
CA LYS A 110 -21.43 -1.55 7.12
C LYS A 110 -20.47 -0.72 7.96
N GLN A 111 -20.75 -0.64 9.26
CA GLN A 111 -19.80 -0.06 10.22
C GLN A 111 -18.55 -0.93 10.30
N VAL A 112 -17.37 -0.29 10.27
CA VAL A 112 -16.08 -0.97 10.45
C VAL A 112 -15.79 -1.05 11.95
N ASN A 113 -15.46 -2.25 12.43
CA ASN A 113 -14.96 -2.41 13.79
C ASN A 113 -13.44 -2.50 13.73
N ILE A 114 -12.76 -1.56 14.37
CA ILE A 114 -11.30 -1.50 14.42
C ILE A 114 -10.90 -1.84 15.85
N MET A 115 -10.12 -2.92 16.01
CA MET A 115 -9.56 -3.27 17.31
C MET A 115 -8.26 -2.50 17.51
N LEU A 116 -8.23 -1.65 18.53
CA LEU A 116 -7.07 -0.87 18.92
C LEU A 116 -6.57 -1.34 20.29
N PRO A 117 -5.25 -1.35 20.53
CA PRO A 117 -4.68 -1.49 21.87
C PRO A 117 -5.27 -0.48 22.86
N ASN A 118 -5.48 -0.89 24.11
CA ASN A 118 -6.09 -0.05 25.14
C ASN A 118 -5.34 1.28 25.37
N SER A 119 -4.02 1.28 25.22
CA SER A 119 -3.20 2.49 25.29
C SER A 119 -3.61 3.51 24.23
N LEU A 120 -3.70 3.08 22.97
CA LEU A 120 -4.12 3.94 21.85
C LEU A 120 -5.56 4.41 21.99
N VAL A 121 -6.47 3.55 22.48
CA VAL A 121 -7.85 3.96 22.75
C VAL A 121 -7.88 5.10 23.77
N SER A 122 -7.08 5.02 24.83
CA SER A 122 -7.04 6.07 25.86
C SER A 122 -6.46 7.40 25.35
N GLU A 123 -5.45 7.34 24.49
CA GLU A 123 -4.85 8.53 23.88
C GLU A 123 -5.82 9.21 22.91
N VAL A 124 -6.46 8.43 22.04
CA VAL A 124 -7.45 8.93 21.09
C VAL A 124 -8.65 9.51 21.81
N ASP A 125 -9.15 8.85 22.86
CA ASP A 125 -10.27 9.35 23.68
C ASP A 125 -9.90 10.68 24.36
N LYS A 126 -8.66 10.82 24.87
CA LYS A 126 -8.18 12.09 25.42
C LYS A 126 -8.20 13.19 24.36
N VAL A 127 -7.66 12.93 23.17
CA VAL A 127 -7.66 13.91 22.07
C VAL A 127 -9.08 14.25 21.62
N ALA A 128 -9.97 13.26 21.57
CA ALA A 128 -11.37 13.46 21.20
C ALA A 128 -12.10 14.36 22.21
N ARG A 129 -11.87 14.16 23.52
CA ARG A 129 -12.40 15.01 24.58
C ARG A 129 -11.83 16.42 24.55
N ASP A 130 -10.53 16.56 24.37
CA ASP A 130 -9.87 17.87 24.28
C ASP A 130 -10.41 18.70 23.10
N ARG A 131 -10.96 18.04 22.06
CA ARG A 131 -11.54 18.66 20.87
C ARG A 131 -13.07 18.72 20.87
N ASP A 132 -13.74 18.27 21.93
CA ASP A 132 -15.21 18.10 21.99
C ASP A 132 -15.79 17.31 20.79
N GLN A 133 -15.08 16.26 20.38
CA GLN A 133 -15.43 15.42 19.22
C GLN A 133 -15.70 13.96 19.60
N SER A 134 -16.35 13.22 18.70
CA SER A 134 -16.47 11.77 18.85
C SER A 134 -15.15 11.08 18.53
N MET A 135 -14.82 10.04 19.29
CA MET A 135 -13.62 9.22 19.06
C MET A 135 -13.48 8.73 17.61
N ALA A 136 -14.61 8.36 16.98
CA ALA A 136 -14.62 7.91 15.59
C ALA A 136 -14.21 9.02 14.61
N TYR A 137 -14.73 10.24 14.81
CA TYR A 137 -14.40 11.39 13.98
C TYR A 137 -12.94 11.83 14.16
N THR A 138 -12.44 11.83 15.39
CA THR A 138 -11.03 12.12 15.67
C THR A 138 -10.10 11.11 15.01
N LEU A 139 -10.43 9.81 15.07
CA LEU A 139 -9.68 8.76 14.36
C LEU A 139 -9.69 8.98 12.84
N GLU A 140 -10.85 9.31 12.27
CA GLU A 140 -10.99 9.59 10.85
C GLU A 140 -10.09 10.75 10.41
N GLN A 141 -10.07 11.85 11.17
CA GLN A 141 -9.17 12.98 10.92
C GLN A 141 -7.70 12.57 11.01
N MET A 142 -7.29 11.86 12.06
CA MET A 142 -5.90 11.43 12.22
C MET A 142 -5.44 10.53 11.08
N ILE A 143 -6.32 9.63 10.59
CA ILE A 143 -6.02 8.77 9.45
C ILE A 143 -5.92 9.59 8.16
N ALA A 144 -6.82 10.54 7.93
CA ALA A 144 -6.78 11.40 6.75
C ALA A 144 -5.50 12.26 6.73
N GLU A 145 -5.16 12.90 7.85
CA GLU A 145 -3.94 13.68 8.01
C GLU A 145 -2.68 12.82 7.80
N ALA A 146 -2.67 11.59 8.35
CA ALA A 146 -1.58 10.65 8.15
C ALA A 146 -1.45 10.22 6.67
N ALA A 147 -2.56 10.02 5.98
CA ALA A 147 -2.56 9.68 4.55
C ALA A 147 -2.04 10.85 3.69
N ASP A 148 -2.48 12.07 3.98
CA ASP A 148 -2.04 13.27 3.27
C ASP A 148 -0.55 13.54 3.48
N THR A 149 -0.07 13.43 4.72
CA THR A 149 1.35 13.59 5.05
C THR A 149 2.21 12.51 4.39
N PHE A 150 1.74 11.26 4.38
CA PHE A 150 2.40 10.17 3.67
C PHE A 150 2.47 10.43 2.16
N GLN A 151 1.36 10.85 1.53
CA GLN A 151 1.32 11.12 0.10
C GLN A 151 2.22 12.31 -0.28
N ALA A 152 2.21 13.38 0.52
CA ALA A 152 3.10 14.52 0.34
C ALA A 152 4.58 14.12 0.49
N GLY A 153 4.89 13.30 1.49
CA GLY A 153 6.23 12.73 1.72
C GLY A 153 6.71 11.89 0.54
N SER A 154 5.85 10.98 0.05
CA SER A 154 6.13 10.12 -1.10
C SER A 154 6.42 10.93 -2.38
N ARG A 155 5.62 11.97 -2.66
CA ARG A 155 5.88 12.88 -3.80
C ARG A 155 7.22 13.61 -3.69
N ARG A 156 7.59 14.05 -2.49
CA ARG A 156 8.89 14.71 -2.25
C ARG A 156 10.05 13.73 -2.45
N LEU A 157 9.90 12.50 -1.98
CA LEU A 157 10.89 11.45 -2.14
C LEU A 157 11.07 11.10 -3.62
N ALA A 158 9.98 10.91 -4.36
CA ALA A 158 10.02 10.63 -5.80
C ALA A 158 10.77 11.73 -6.58
N LYS A 159 10.53 13.01 -6.26
CA LYS A 159 11.27 14.13 -6.87
C LYS A 159 12.77 14.09 -6.55
N ARG A 160 13.15 13.71 -5.33
CA ARG A 160 14.57 13.55 -4.94
C ARG A 160 15.23 12.40 -5.68
N VAL A 161 14.54 11.26 -5.79
CA VAL A 161 15.02 10.10 -6.55
C VAL A 161 15.28 10.49 -8.01
N ALA A 162 14.30 11.09 -8.68
CA ALA A 162 14.46 11.54 -10.07
C ALA A 162 15.61 12.56 -10.24
N ALA A 163 15.80 13.47 -9.27
CA ALA A 163 16.90 14.42 -9.29
C ALA A 163 18.27 13.74 -9.11
N LEU A 164 18.36 12.71 -8.27
CA LEU A 164 19.58 11.92 -8.07
C LEU A 164 19.89 11.06 -9.30
N GLU A 165 18.88 10.42 -9.89
CA GLU A 165 19.03 9.67 -11.14
C GLU A 165 19.55 10.56 -12.27
N LYS A 166 19.00 11.77 -12.42
CA LYS A 166 19.50 12.73 -13.39
C LYS A 166 20.96 13.11 -13.14
N ARG A 167 21.33 13.40 -11.88
CA ARG A 167 22.73 13.70 -11.52
C ARG A 167 23.67 12.54 -11.78
N LEU A 168 23.21 11.31 -11.59
CA LEU A 168 23.99 10.10 -11.89
C LEU A 168 24.25 10.01 -13.39
N GLU A 169 23.24 10.26 -14.22
CA GLU A 169 23.37 10.22 -15.67
C GLU A 169 24.28 11.35 -16.18
N ASP A 170 24.06 12.58 -15.72
CA ASP A 170 24.93 13.72 -16.03
C ASP A 170 26.40 13.42 -15.65
N ALA A 171 26.64 12.74 -14.52
CA ALA A 171 27.99 12.36 -14.09
C ALA A 171 28.61 11.27 -14.99
N LYS A 172 27.82 10.30 -15.47
CA LYS A 172 28.29 9.28 -16.41
C LYS A 172 28.64 9.90 -17.75
N ASP A 173 27.77 10.74 -18.30
CA ASP A 173 28.01 11.43 -19.56
C ASP A 173 29.27 12.30 -19.50
N ASN A 174 29.45 13.03 -18.40
CA ASN A 174 30.66 13.81 -18.16
C ASN A 174 31.91 12.91 -18.06
N SER A 175 31.82 11.77 -17.38
CA SER A 175 32.93 10.81 -17.30
C SER A 175 33.31 10.27 -18.68
N LEU A 176 32.32 9.89 -19.50
CA LEU A 176 32.53 9.42 -20.87
C LEU A 176 33.12 10.52 -21.76
N ALA A 177 32.68 11.76 -21.62
CA ALA A 177 33.23 12.90 -22.35
C ALA A 177 34.70 13.16 -21.98
N ILE A 178 35.02 13.14 -20.69
CA ILE A 178 36.41 13.26 -20.19
C ILE A 178 37.27 12.10 -20.71
N GLU A 179 36.73 10.89 -20.71
CA GLU A 179 37.41 9.70 -21.25
C GLU A 179 37.72 9.84 -22.73
N SER A 180 36.74 10.23 -23.53
CA SER A 180 36.90 10.49 -24.96
C SER A 180 37.93 11.58 -25.24
N ALA A 181 37.83 12.71 -24.53
CA ALA A 181 38.80 13.80 -24.65
C ALA A 181 40.21 13.30 -24.33
N LEU A 182 40.43 12.68 -23.17
CA LEU A 182 41.74 12.14 -22.79
C LEU A 182 42.27 11.14 -23.84
N GLY A 183 41.41 10.30 -24.41
CA GLY A 183 41.78 9.41 -25.52
C GLY A 183 42.34 10.17 -26.72
N GLN A 184 41.67 11.24 -27.15
CA GLN A 184 42.14 12.10 -28.25
C GLN A 184 43.47 12.78 -27.94
N TRP A 185 43.65 13.31 -26.72
CA TRP A 185 44.92 13.93 -26.30
C TRP A 185 46.08 12.91 -26.33
N VAL A 186 45.84 11.70 -25.83
CA VAL A 186 46.84 10.62 -25.86
C VAL A 186 47.20 10.26 -27.31
N ASP A 187 46.23 10.11 -28.20
CA ASP A 187 46.48 9.83 -29.62
C ASP A 187 47.31 10.92 -30.31
N VAL A 188 47.00 12.19 -30.06
CA VAL A 188 47.75 13.32 -30.62
C VAL A 188 49.20 13.33 -30.10
N LEU A 189 49.39 13.13 -28.79
CA LEU A 189 50.71 13.09 -28.18
C LEU A 189 51.54 11.90 -28.69
N LEU A 190 50.94 10.71 -28.79
CA LEU A 190 51.63 9.53 -29.34
C LEU A 190 52.06 9.74 -30.78
N LYS A 191 51.21 10.36 -31.62
CA LYS A 191 51.60 10.72 -33.00
C LYS A 191 52.73 11.75 -33.04
N ALA A 192 52.71 12.75 -32.18
CA ALA A 192 53.78 13.75 -32.11
C ALA A 192 55.11 13.12 -31.66
N VAL A 193 55.08 12.25 -30.64
CA VAL A 193 56.25 11.50 -30.18
C VAL A 193 56.78 10.58 -31.28
N ALA A 194 55.90 9.88 -31.99
CA ALA A 194 56.29 9.00 -33.10
C ALA A 194 57.02 9.79 -34.20
N ARG A 195 56.47 10.93 -34.63
CA ARG A 195 57.10 11.79 -35.64
C ARG A 195 58.47 12.33 -35.20
N GLU A 196 58.55 12.84 -33.97
CA GLU A 196 59.81 13.37 -33.42
C GLU A 196 60.88 12.26 -33.32
N THR A 197 60.48 11.06 -32.91
CA THR A 197 61.39 9.92 -32.78
C THR A 197 61.87 9.45 -34.16
N VAL A 198 60.98 9.37 -35.16
CA VAL A 198 61.36 9.07 -36.55
C VAL A 198 62.34 10.12 -37.07
N ALA A 199 62.02 11.41 -36.92
CA ALA A 199 62.89 12.49 -37.37
C ALA A 199 64.29 12.42 -36.71
N ARG A 200 64.36 12.16 -35.40
CA ARG A 200 65.66 11.98 -34.70
C ARG A 200 66.44 10.79 -35.22
N CYS A 201 65.79 9.64 -35.44
CA CYS A 201 66.46 8.48 -36.02
C CYS A 201 66.96 8.76 -37.45
N GLU A 202 66.21 9.50 -38.27
CA GLU A 202 66.65 9.92 -39.61
C GLU A 202 67.88 10.84 -39.53
N TYR A 203 67.86 11.84 -38.64
CA TYR A 203 69.02 12.72 -38.42
C TYR A 203 70.25 11.95 -37.93
N GLU A 204 70.08 11.01 -37.00
CA GLU A 204 71.17 10.18 -36.48
C GLU A 204 71.72 9.21 -37.56
N ALA A 205 70.89 8.77 -38.51
CA ALA A 205 71.28 7.86 -39.58
C ALA A 205 71.99 8.54 -40.78
N ILE A 206 71.85 9.86 -40.95
CA ILE A 206 72.51 10.65 -42.03
C ILE A 206 74.00 10.89 -41.76
N GLY A 207 74.42 10.87 -40.48
CA GLY A 207 75.81 11.17 -40.08
C GLY A 207 76.25 12.61 -40.40
N ASP A 208 77.47 12.98 -40.00
CA ASP A 208 78.03 14.35 -40.18
C ASP A 208 78.35 14.69 -41.66
N ASP A 209 78.39 13.68 -42.54
CA ASP A 209 78.80 13.81 -43.94
C ASP A 209 77.64 14.13 -44.91
N GLY A 210 76.39 14.17 -44.42
CA GLY A 210 75.23 14.66 -45.18
C GLY A 210 74.76 13.77 -46.34
N GLU A 211 75.19 12.51 -46.39
CA GLU A 211 74.68 11.52 -47.36
C GLU A 211 73.34 10.92 -46.90
N LYS A 212 72.62 10.26 -47.82
CA LYS A 212 71.31 9.66 -47.55
C LYS A 212 71.36 8.76 -46.30
N PRO A 213 70.28 8.72 -45.49
CA PRO A 213 70.25 7.90 -44.28
C PRO A 213 70.58 6.45 -44.62
N ASP A 214 71.44 5.83 -43.81
CA ASP A 214 71.64 4.39 -43.86
C ASP A 214 70.37 3.70 -43.35
N ASP A 215 69.63 3.08 -44.28
CA ASP A 215 68.35 2.42 -44.01
C ASP A 215 68.47 1.34 -42.93
N ASP A 216 69.59 0.62 -42.84
CA ASP A 216 69.79 -0.45 -41.86
C ASP A 216 70.02 0.13 -40.46
N LEU A 217 70.81 1.21 -40.36
CA LEU A 217 71.04 1.94 -39.11
C LEU A 217 69.78 2.64 -38.61
N PHE A 218 69.02 3.28 -39.52
CA PHE A 218 67.75 3.92 -39.22
C PHE A 218 66.73 2.93 -38.64
N ASN A 219 66.56 1.78 -39.29
CA ASN A 219 65.63 0.75 -38.83
C ASN A 219 66.05 0.20 -37.46
N HIS A 220 67.35 0.00 -37.22
CA HIS A 220 67.85 -0.47 -35.93
C HIS A 220 67.60 0.54 -34.79
N LEU A 221 67.90 1.82 -35.00
CA LEU A 221 67.66 2.89 -34.04
C LEU A 221 66.16 3.03 -33.74
N LEU A 222 65.31 2.95 -34.77
CA LEU A 222 63.87 3.03 -34.64
C LEU A 222 63.30 1.85 -33.84
N GLU A 223 63.74 0.62 -34.11
CA GLU A 223 63.31 -0.57 -33.35
C GLU A 223 63.71 -0.50 -31.89
N MET A 224 64.93 -0.03 -31.59
CA MET A 224 65.40 0.16 -30.22
C MET A 224 64.54 1.19 -29.47
N LYS A 225 64.29 2.35 -30.09
CA LYS A 225 63.45 3.41 -29.48
C LYS A 225 62.00 2.98 -29.30
N ILE A 226 61.44 2.22 -30.23
CA ILE A 226 60.10 1.64 -30.09
C ILE A 226 60.06 0.66 -28.91
N ALA A 227 61.07 -0.18 -28.75
CA ALA A 227 61.16 -1.13 -27.64
C ALA A 227 61.27 -0.44 -26.27
N ASP A 228 62.08 0.63 -26.17
CA ASP A 228 62.20 1.46 -24.97
C ASP A 228 60.86 2.11 -24.59
N LEU A 229 60.17 2.71 -25.57
CA LEU A 229 58.86 3.33 -25.34
C LEU A 229 57.79 2.29 -24.97
N GLU A 230 57.77 1.12 -25.62
CA GLU A 230 56.84 0.04 -25.28
C GLU A 230 57.08 -0.55 -23.88
N ALA A 231 58.31 -0.50 -23.37
CA ALA A 231 58.65 -0.93 -22.01
C ALA A 231 58.12 0.02 -20.92
N GLU A 232 57.93 1.31 -21.22
CA GLU A 232 57.38 2.31 -20.28
C GLU A 232 55.84 2.38 -20.28
N VAL A 233 55.19 1.95 -21.37
CA VAL A 233 53.71 1.91 -21.51
C VAL A 233 52.95 1.13 -20.40
N PRO A 234 53.45 0.03 -19.81
CA PRO A 234 52.78 -0.65 -18.70
C PRO A 234 52.58 0.21 -17.45
N ALA A 235 53.36 1.28 -17.25
CA ALA A 235 53.16 2.21 -16.14
C ALA A 235 51.90 3.08 -16.31
N LEU A 236 51.41 3.24 -17.55
CA LEU A 236 50.22 4.03 -17.92
C LEU A 236 48.91 3.19 -17.89
N ARG A 237 48.87 2.17 -17.02
CA ARG A 237 48.03 0.97 -17.11
C ARG A 237 46.49 1.10 -17.06
N PRO A 238 45.80 2.16 -16.59
CA PRO A 238 44.35 2.04 -16.40
C PRO A 238 43.51 1.91 -17.69
N ARG A 239 44.05 2.14 -18.90
CA ARG A 239 43.22 2.30 -20.12
C ARG A 239 43.70 1.57 -21.38
N ARG A 240 44.48 0.49 -21.22
CA ARG A 240 45.13 -0.26 -22.32
C ARG A 240 44.19 -0.83 -23.40
N SER A 241 42.90 -1.01 -23.15
CA SER A 241 41.99 -1.68 -24.10
C SER A 241 41.50 -0.79 -25.26
N GLN A 242 41.81 0.51 -25.27
CA GLN A 242 41.30 1.46 -26.27
C GLN A 242 42.36 2.11 -27.16
N PHE A 243 43.66 1.93 -26.89
CA PHE A 243 44.74 2.54 -27.67
C PHE A 243 45.36 1.55 -28.65
N LYS A 244 45.75 2.01 -29.85
CA LYS A 244 46.53 1.20 -30.80
C LYS A 244 47.90 0.88 -30.19
N ARG A 245 48.59 -0.15 -30.72
CA ARG A 245 49.96 -0.42 -30.27
C ARG A 245 50.86 0.73 -30.69
N VAL A 246 51.87 1.04 -29.87
CA VAL A 246 52.86 2.10 -30.16
C VAL A 246 53.42 1.91 -31.56
N LYS A 247 53.85 0.68 -31.90
CA LYS A 247 54.30 0.28 -33.24
C LYS A 247 53.37 0.66 -34.41
N ASP A 248 52.06 0.72 -34.20
CA ASP A 248 51.10 1.07 -35.25
C ASP A 248 51.20 2.56 -35.62
N TYR A 249 51.44 3.45 -34.64
CA TYR A 249 51.61 4.90 -34.89
C TYR A 249 52.93 5.21 -35.60
N PHE A 250 53.99 4.44 -35.31
CA PHE A 250 55.27 4.53 -36.01
C PHE A 250 55.15 4.03 -37.46
N SER A 251 54.43 2.92 -37.68
CA SER A 251 54.17 2.37 -39.01
C SER A 251 53.35 3.32 -39.90
N GLU A 252 52.47 4.12 -39.32
CA GLU A 252 51.72 5.18 -40.02
C GLU A 252 52.60 6.40 -40.35
N SER A 253 53.59 6.72 -39.51
CA SER A 253 54.44 7.90 -39.66
C SER A 253 55.59 7.71 -40.65
N VAL A 254 56.07 6.47 -40.83
CA VAL A 254 57.12 6.13 -41.82
C VAL A 254 56.57 6.01 -43.25
N LYS A 255 55.24 5.89 -43.42
CA LYS A 255 54.58 5.71 -44.73
C LYS A 255 54.07 7.01 -45.36
N GLY A 256 54.01 8.11 -44.60
CA GLY A 256 53.47 9.40 -45.04
C GLY A 256 54.55 10.44 -45.12
#